data_AF-A0A832IYY5-F1
#
_entry.id   AF-A0A832IYY5-F1
#
_cell.length_a   1.000
_cell.length_b   1.000
_cell.length_c   1.000
_cell.angle_alpha   90.00
_cell.angle_beta   90.00
_cell.angle_gamma   90.00
#
_symmetry.space_group_name_H-M   'P 1'
#
loop_
_entity.id
_entity.type
_entity.pdbx_description
1 polymer ?
#
loop_
_entity_poly.entity_id
_entity_poly.type
_entity_poly.pdbx_seq_one_letter_code
_entity_poly.pdbx_strand_id
1 'polypeptide(L)'
;MVKVSEIKDRESLEEWLLDRPEDETKKFAISIAHRAAMRVLPVYWEWVETSEDAKERGLTSLPVLRCNLISGVARKMPTPEIREAATKATIPITSSDIGSSLAKAATDEAFKAADASIAASDTAIAASDVAVSPLVANSAAGDAAKTVFNAIQVANSDLWKQIRTDCAALENGDMLMAAPLWNGDENPFQKEWEVVRNSLPVVTPARSEETARGALPVDWSFWINWYQDALEGHEPKSWKMLEEIAGIGDNHPITEEDWEKGPKRVNFLIGEIQAKYAGTPVSQASVAEFTFDAARRWMEMVGFEEDVAHLRDPEKVQAFLDDTQELEDDFQDFVDFAIEASGQRNQVAVLVRASEKVLDELKRGKDKQHIRARRLVTLGGYLYSFSLEESKRAELGDTLLDMLDTNVARLRDVCRKHFAPSIERLAPLESLDIGDANPAEILEILRASLERVQSLDAQELAPLSSEARAVLNDMLDEVGEVEGAIGEARTEKHRENLRKRFVKGVGATSATIGRYIEKAKPHSEKAGKWVDQLIKNYKRWNTLADIIDWLEKLGGGGPPAG
;
A
#
# COMPACT_ATOMS: atom_id res chain seq x y z
N MET A 1 -5.40 -39.67 -12.40
CA MET A 1 -6.16 -38.42 -12.52
C MET A 1 -7.21 -38.32 -11.43
N VAL A 2 -6.72 -37.98 -10.24
CA VAL A 2 -7.52 -37.59 -9.08
C VAL A 2 -8.17 -36.25 -9.40
N LYS A 3 -9.46 -36.09 -9.08
CA LYS A 3 -10.15 -34.79 -9.19
C LYS A 3 -10.00 -34.00 -7.90
N VAL A 4 -10.08 -32.67 -7.97
CA VAL A 4 -10.06 -31.81 -6.78
C VAL A 4 -11.07 -32.25 -5.71
N SER A 5 -12.27 -32.67 -6.12
CA SER A 5 -13.31 -33.15 -5.20
C SER A 5 -12.95 -34.44 -4.44
N GLU A 6 -11.96 -35.19 -4.92
CA GLU A 6 -11.54 -36.48 -4.36
C GLU A 6 -10.38 -36.32 -3.35
N ILE A 7 -9.77 -35.14 -3.27
CA ILE A 7 -8.71 -34.81 -2.30
C ILE A 7 -9.30 -34.77 -0.89
N LYS A 8 -8.89 -35.69 -0.02
CA LYS A 8 -9.44 -35.87 1.34
C LYS A 8 -8.39 -36.23 2.39
N ASP A 9 -7.19 -36.57 1.95
CA ASP A 9 -6.07 -37.04 2.75
C ASP A 9 -4.75 -36.66 2.06
N ARG A 10 -3.65 -36.91 2.76
CA ARG A 10 -2.30 -36.57 2.30
C ARG A 10 -2.00 -37.26 0.96
N GLU A 11 -2.33 -38.54 0.88
CA GLU A 11 -2.06 -39.41 -0.27
C GLU A 11 -2.80 -38.94 -1.52
N SER A 12 -4.09 -38.61 -1.40
CA SER A 12 -4.88 -38.09 -2.52
C SER A 12 -4.42 -36.71 -3.00
N LEU A 13 -3.90 -35.85 -2.11
CA LEU A 13 -3.29 -34.58 -2.52
C LEU A 13 -1.96 -34.80 -3.26
N GLU A 14 -1.11 -35.68 -2.75
CA GLU A 14 0.17 -36.00 -3.38
C GLU A 14 -0.05 -36.60 -4.79
N GLU A 15 -0.98 -37.56 -4.91
CA GLU A 15 -1.35 -38.14 -6.21
C GLU A 15 -1.92 -37.09 -7.17
N TRP A 16 -2.78 -36.18 -6.68
CA TRP A 16 -3.26 -35.06 -7.47
C TRP A 16 -2.12 -34.17 -7.95
N LEU A 17 -1.15 -33.80 -7.11
CA LEU A 17 0.01 -33.00 -7.51
C LEU A 17 0.88 -33.70 -8.57
N LEU A 18 1.03 -35.02 -8.48
CA LEU A 18 1.83 -35.85 -9.40
C LEU A 18 1.15 -36.11 -10.74
N ASP A 19 -0.17 -35.98 -10.84
CA ASP A 19 -0.91 -36.11 -12.09
C ASP A 19 -0.67 -34.92 -13.08
N ARG A 20 0.11 -33.91 -12.67
CA ARG A 20 0.44 -32.70 -13.45
C ARG A 20 1.78 -32.79 -14.16
N PRO A 21 2.02 -31.94 -15.18
CA PRO A 21 3.37 -31.71 -15.70
C PRO A 21 4.34 -31.27 -14.60
N GLU A 22 5.59 -31.72 -14.66
CA GLU A 22 6.60 -31.51 -13.61
C GLU A 22 6.76 -30.03 -13.19
N ASP A 23 6.74 -29.10 -14.16
CA ASP A 23 6.83 -27.67 -13.89
C ASP A 23 5.61 -27.09 -13.18
N GLU A 24 4.42 -27.64 -13.44
CA GLU A 24 3.18 -27.27 -12.75
C GLU A 24 3.15 -27.88 -11.35
N THR A 25 3.58 -29.14 -11.20
CA THR A 25 3.71 -29.80 -9.89
C THR A 25 4.54 -28.96 -8.93
N LYS A 26 5.73 -28.49 -9.34
CA LYS A 26 6.58 -27.62 -8.51
C LYS A 26 5.86 -26.34 -8.07
N LYS A 27 5.23 -25.65 -9.02
CA LYS A 27 4.52 -24.38 -8.78
C LYS A 27 3.29 -24.56 -7.89
N PHE A 28 2.56 -25.64 -8.06
CA PHE A 28 1.34 -25.91 -7.31
C PHE A 28 1.69 -26.38 -5.89
N ALA A 29 2.66 -27.28 -5.78
CA ALA A 29 3.18 -27.76 -4.51
C ALA A 29 3.61 -26.60 -3.59
N ILE A 30 4.46 -25.69 -4.09
CA ILE A 30 4.93 -24.57 -3.27
C ILE A 30 3.82 -23.57 -2.91
N SER A 31 2.88 -23.32 -3.82
CA SER A 31 1.69 -22.49 -3.56
C SER A 31 0.82 -23.05 -2.43
N ILE A 32 0.54 -24.36 -2.50
CA ILE A 32 -0.30 -25.05 -1.52
C ILE A 32 0.42 -25.14 -0.17
N ALA A 33 1.70 -25.50 -0.17
CA ALA A 33 2.51 -25.62 1.03
C ALA A 33 2.62 -24.27 1.77
N HIS A 34 2.95 -23.19 1.05
CA HIS A 34 3.03 -21.85 1.63
C HIS A 34 1.71 -21.43 2.29
N ARG A 35 0.57 -21.59 1.59
CA ARG A 35 -0.73 -21.21 2.16
C ARG A 35 -1.14 -22.06 3.34
N ALA A 36 -0.87 -23.37 3.29
CA ALA A 36 -1.14 -24.26 4.43
C ALA A 36 -0.33 -23.86 5.67
N ALA A 37 0.95 -23.50 5.50
CA ALA A 37 1.79 -23.01 6.59
C ALA A 37 1.33 -21.65 7.13
N MET A 38 1.02 -20.70 6.24
CA MET A 38 0.48 -19.38 6.62
C MET A 38 -0.81 -19.50 7.43
N ARG A 39 -1.70 -20.45 7.11
CA ARG A 39 -2.97 -20.64 7.84
C ARG A 39 -2.77 -20.96 9.32
N VAL A 40 -1.73 -21.72 9.65
CA VAL A 40 -1.47 -22.15 11.03
C VAL A 40 -0.40 -21.33 11.73
N LEU A 41 0.22 -20.35 11.03
CA LEU A 41 1.25 -19.48 11.57
C LEU A 41 0.88 -18.80 12.91
N PRO A 42 -0.36 -18.28 13.10
CA PRO A 42 -0.72 -17.63 14.37
C PRO A 42 -0.58 -18.53 15.60
N VAL A 43 -0.72 -19.85 15.44
CA VAL A 43 -0.66 -20.81 16.56
C VAL A 43 0.75 -20.88 17.15
N TYR A 44 1.77 -20.99 16.30
CA TYR A 44 3.16 -20.95 16.79
C TYR A 44 3.53 -19.55 17.27
N TRP A 45 3.11 -18.52 16.52
CA TRP A 45 3.47 -17.15 16.82
C TRP A 45 2.88 -16.69 18.16
N GLU A 46 1.61 -16.95 18.43
CA GLU A 46 1.00 -16.67 19.72
C GLU A 46 1.75 -17.37 20.85
N TRP A 47 2.01 -18.67 20.69
CA TRP A 47 2.67 -19.47 21.71
C TRP A 47 4.05 -18.95 22.09
N VAL A 48 4.90 -18.56 21.13
CA VAL A 48 6.24 -18.04 21.45
C VAL A 48 6.20 -16.68 22.14
N GLU A 49 5.16 -15.87 21.89
CA GLU A 49 5.03 -14.56 22.55
C GLU A 49 4.43 -14.68 23.97
N THR A 50 3.56 -15.66 24.22
CA THR A 50 2.82 -15.77 25.49
C THR A 50 3.37 -16.83 26.45
N SER A 51 4.01 -17.89 25.95
CA SER A 51 4.43 -19.05 26.74
C SER A 51 5.75 -18.82 27.48
N GLU A 52 5.77 -19.12 28.78
CA GLU A 52 7.01 -19.16 29.55
C GLU A 52 7.93 -20.31 29.11
N ASP A 53 7.38 -21.45 28.67
CA ASP A 53 8.18 -22.58 28.15
C ASP A 53 8.93 -22.19 26.86
N ALA A 54 8.31 -21.37 26.00
CA ALA A 54 8.98 -20.85 24.81
C ALA A 54 10.16 -19.94 25.19
N LYS A 55 9.95 -19.05 26.18
CA LYS A 55 10.99 -18.14 26.68
C LYS A 55 12.14 -18.89 27.35
N GLU A 56 11.85 -19.88 28.19
CA GLU A 56 12.85 -20.72 28.84
C GLU A 56 13.73 -21.47 27.82
N ARG A 57 13.14 -21.84 26.67
CA ARG A 57 13.84 -22.50 25.55
C ARG A 57 14.51 -21.52 24.58
N GLY A 58 14.37 -20.21 24.78
CA GLY A 58 14.89 -19.19 23.88
C GLY A 58 14.27 -19.22 22.48
N LEU A 59 13.05 -19.73 22.35
CA LEU A 59 12.34 -19.82 21.08
C LEU A 59 11.78 -18.45 20.68
N THR A 60 11.77 -18.19 19.38
CA THR A 60 11.26 -16.92 18.82
C THR A 60 10.45 -17.18 17.55
N SER A 61 9.59 -16.25 17.18
CA SER A 61 8.77 -16.32 15.96
C SER A 61 9.61 -16.16 14.68
N LEU A 62 10.79 -15.55 14.77
CA LEU A 62 11.55 -15.06 13.62
C LEU A 62 12.00 -16.15 12.63
N PRO A 63 12.50 -17.33 13.04
CA PRO A 63 12.85 -18.41 12.10
C PRO A 63 11.64 -18.95 11.34
N VAL A 64 10.49 -19.09 12.02
CA VAL A 64 9.24 -19.56 11.41
C VAL A 64 8.67 -18.52 10.45
N LEU A 65 8.74 -17.23 10.80
CA LEU A 65 8.39 -16.13 9.91
C LEU A 65 9.27 -16.11 8.66
N ARG A 66 10.59 -16.32 8.81
CA ARG A 66 11.53 -16.40 7.69
C ARG A 66 11.23 -17.58 6.76
N CYS A 67 10.92 -18.77 7.30
CA CYS A 67 10.53 -19.94 6.49
C CYS A 67 9.29 -19.66 5.63
N ASN A 68 8.25 -19.05 6.23
CA ASN A 68 7.04 -18.68 5.50
C ASN A 68 7.32 -17.60 4.44
N LEU A 69 8.14 -16.60 4.75
CA LEU A 69 8.54 -15.57 3.79
C LEU A 69 9.28 -16.16 2.59
N ILE A 70 10.27 -17.04 2.83
CA ILE A 70 11.06 -17.68 1.78
C ILE A 70 10.17 -18.53 0.87
N SER A 71 9.27 -19.34 1.42
CA SER A 71 8.34 -20.16 0.61
C SER A 71 7.42 -19.32 -0.27
N GLY A 72 6.97 -18.16 0.22
CA GLY A 72 6.20 -17.20 -0.57
C GLY A 72 7.02 -16.58 -1.71
N VAL A 73 8.23 -16.11 -1.43
CA VAL A 73 9.14 -15.54 -2.44
C VAL A 73 9.48 -16.57 -3.52
N ALA A 74 9.78 -17.79 -3.12
CA ALA A 74 10.15 -18.89 -4.02
C ALA A 74 9.05 -19.23 -5.04
N ARG A 75 7.77 -19.02 -4.69
CA ARG A 75 6.66 -19.22 -5.64
C ARG A 75 6.72 -18.25 -6.82
N LYS A 76 7.18 -17.01 -6.58
CA LYS A 76 7.20 -15.95 -7.60
C LYS A 76 8.56 -15.76 -8.26
N MET A 77 9.63 -15.94 -7.52
CA MET A 77 11.00 -15.71 -7.98
C MET A 77 11.86 -16.91 -7.59
N PRO A 78 11.67 -18.09 -8.23
CA PRO A 78 12.50 -19.25 -7.96
C PRO A 78 13.93 -18.98 -8.44
N THR A 79 14.85 -18.80 -7.49
CA THR A 79 16.28 -18.63 -7.74
C THR A 79 17.09 -19.72 -7.00
N PRO A 80 18.30 -20.07 -7.49
CA PRO A 80 19.15 -21.06 -6.80
C PRO A 80 19.45 -20.71 -5.33
N GLU A 81 19.51 -19.42 -5.00
CA GLU A 81 19.86 -18.91 -3.66
C GLU A 81 18.76 -19.18 -2.62
N ILE A 82 17.53 -19.49 -3.04
CA ILE A 82 16.45 -19.93 -2.13
C ILE A 82 16.88 -21.15 -1.35
N ARG A 83 17.59 -22.09 -1.98
CA ARG A 83 18.02 -23.33 -1.30
C ARG A 83 18.86 -23.02 -0.08
N GLU A 84 19.83 -22.12 -0.24
CA GLU A 84 20.72 -21.72 0.83
C GLU A 84 19.96 -20.96 1.92
N ALA A 85 19.16 -19.96 1.55
CA ALA A 85 18.38 -19.17 2.51
C ALA A 85 17.38 -20.04 3.29
N ALA A 86 16.66 -20.94 2.62
CA ALA A 86 15.71 -21.87 3.22
C ALA A 86 16.38 -22.81 4.21
N THR A 87 17.51 -23.42 3.82
CA THR A 87 18.29 -24.31 4.70
C THR A 87 18.74 -23.57 5.96
N LYS A 88 19.18 -22.32 5.83
CA LYS A 88 19.63 -21.55 6.99
C LYS A 88 18.47 -21.09 7.88
N ALA A 89 17.31 -20.81 7.30
CA ALA A 89 16.10 -20.49 8.08
C ALA A 89 15.61 -21.65 8.94
N THR A 90 15.82 -22.91 8.52
CA THR A 90 15.39 -24.11 9.26
C THR A 90 16.38 -24.57 10.33
N ILE A 91 17.66 -24.20 10.24
CA ILE A 91 18.71 -24.60 11.20
C ILE A 91 18.34 -24.21 12.64
N PRO A 92 18.02 -22.94 12.98
CA PRO A 92 17.70 -22.56 14.35
C PRO A 92 16.53 -23.34 14.97
N ILE A 93 15.62 -23.85 14.14
CA ILE A 93 14.45 -24.61 14.56
C ILE A 93 14.81 -26.08 14.81
N THR A 94 15.76 -26.62 14.04
CA THR A 94 16.15 -28.04 14.06
C THR A 94 17.42 -28.33 14.86
N SER A 95 18.27 -27.34 15.14
CA SER A 95 19.63 -27.50 15.69
C SER A 95 19.71 -27.31 17.21
N SER A 96 18.73 -27.75 17.97
CA SER A 96 18.78 -27.64 19.42
C SER A 96 18.42 -28.95 20.08
N ASP A 97 18.93 -29.14 21.29
CA ASP A 97 18.47 -30.13 22.26
C ASP A 97 16.93 -30.09 22.53
N ILE A 98 16.15 -29.23 21.84
CA ILE A 98 14.69 -29.21 21.70
C ILE A 98 14.15 -30.44 20.95
N GLY A 99 14.94 -31.05 20.05
CA GLY A 99 14.56 -32.31 19.39
C GLY A 99 14.34 -33.47 20.37
N SER A 100 14.95 -33.41 21.57
CA SER A 100 14.78 -34.41 22.63
C SER A 100 13.62 -34.12 23.58
N SER A 101 13.14 -32.87 23.64
CA SER A 101 11.99 -32.45 24.47
C SER A 101 10.66 -32.46 23.72
N LEU A 102 10.67 -32.39 22.39
CA LEU A 102 9.52 -32.61 21.49
C LEU A 102 8.90 -34.02 21.62
N ALA A 103 9.65 -35.00 22.13
CA ALA A 103 9.17 -36.36 22.34
C ALA A 103 8.31 -36.55 23.62
N LYS A 104 8.13 -35.51 24.45
CA LYS A 104 7.39 -35.59 25.72
C LYS A 104 6.17 -34.65 25.75
N ALA A 105 5.06 -35.22 25.27
CA ALA A 105 3.65 -34.93 25.59
C ALA A 105 2.99 -33.66 25.01
N ALA A 106 1.97 -33.87 24.15
CA ALA A 106 0.66 -33.19 24.08
C ALA A 106 0.55 -31.65 24.27
N THR A 107 1.63 -30.89 24.07
CA THR A 107 1.67 -29.46 23.76
C THR A 107 1.85 -29.26 22.25
N ASP A 108 1.06 -30.00 21.47
CA ASP A 108 1.36 -30.60 20.17
C ASP A 108 1.15 -29.63 18.98
N GLU A 109 0.27 -28.65 19.10
CA GLU A 109 -0.24 -27.85 17.98
C GLU A 109 0.73 -26.74 17.51
N ALA A 110 1.37 -26.03 18.45
CA ALA A 110 2.32 -24.97 18.11
C ALA A 110 3.54 -25.52 17.35
N PHE A 111 4.06 -26.66 17.78
CA PHE A 111 5.17 -27.33 17.10
C PHE A 111 4.76 -27.88 15.73
N LYS A 112 3.54 -28.42 15.58
CA LYS A 112 3.01 -28.81 14.26
C LYS A 112 2.85 -27.61 13.32
N ALA A 113 2.47 -26.44 13.83
CA ALA A 113 2.41 -25.20 13.06
C ALA A 113 3.81 -24.74 12.61
N ALA A 114 4.82 -24.87 13.47
CA ALA A 114 6.22 -24.65 13.09
C ALA A 114 6.69 -25.67 12.03
N ASP A 115 6.39 -26.95 12.21
CA ASP A 115 6.73 -28.02 11.27
C ASP A 115 6.06 -27.83 9.90
N ALA A 116 4.85 -27.27 9.84
CA ALA A 116 4.22 -26.89 8.58
C ALA A 116 5.03 -25.80 7.87
N SER A 117 5.55 -24.82 8.60
CA SER A 117 6.38 -23.73 8.06
C SER A 117 7.73 -24.22 7.57
N ILE A 118 8.37 -25.14 8.32
CA ILE A 118 9.62 -25.80 7.90
C ILE A 118 9.38 -26.60 6.62
N ALA A 119 8.35 -27.44 6.58
CA ALA A 119 8.04 -28.25 5.41
C ALA A 119 7.67 -27.40 4.18
N ALA A 120 7.06 -26.21 4.36
CA ALA A 120 6.86 -25.25 3.27
C ALA A 120 8.18 -24.69 2.73
N SER A 121 9.16 -24.45 3.60
CA SER A 121 10.52 -24.07 3.21
C SER A 121 11.24 -25.21 2.46
N ASP A 122 11.09 -26.45 2.93
CA ASP A 122 11.63 -27.65 2.24
C ASP A 122 11.00 -27.82 0.85
N THR A 123 9.68 -27.60 0.74
CA THR A 123 8.98 -27.57 -0.55
C THR A 123 9.56 -26.50 -1.47
N ALA A 124 9.93 -25.33 -0.91
CA ALA A 124 10.58 -24.26 -1.68
C ALA A 124 11.98 -24.66 -2.17
N ILE A 125 12.75 -25.38 -1.35
CA ILE A 125 14.06 -25.95 -1.75
C ILE A 125 13.88 -26.89 -2.94
N ALA A 126 12.94 -27.83 -2.84
CA ALA A 126 12.65 -28.79 -3.90
C ALA A 126 12.17 -28.08 -5.18
N ALA A 127 11.23 -27.14 -5.06
CA ALA A 127 10.67 -26.42 -6.20
C ALA A 127 11.65 -25.46 -6.89
N SER A 128 12.65 -24.93 -6.17
CA SER A 128 13.65 -23.98 -6.70
C SER A 128 14.81 -24.66 -7.43
N ASP A 129 14.85 -25.99 -7.47
CA ASP A 129 15.84 -26.71 -8.26
C ASP A 129 15.61 -26.48 -9.76
N VAL A 130 16.64 -25.97 -10.44
CA VAL A 130 16.65 -25.65 -11.86
C VAL A 130 16.51 -26.92 -12.72
N ALA A 131 16.87 -28.09 -12.17
CA ALA A 131 16.64 -29.36 -12.83
C ALA A 131 15.13 -29.70 -12.81
N VAL A 132 14.48 -29.62 -13.97
CA VAL A 132 13.16 -30.22 -14.19
C VAL A 132 13.39 -31.72 -14.31
N SER A 133 13.05 -32.45 -13.25
CA SER A 133 13.09 -33.92 -13.25
C SER A 133 11.95 -34.47 -12.41
N PRO A 134 11.48 -35.71 -12.73
CA PRO A 134 10.44 -36.37 -11.95
C PRO A 134 10.78 -36.49 -10.47
N LEU A 135 12.06 -36.71 -10.13
CA LEU A 135 12.50 -36.84 -8.74
C LEU A 135 12.25 -35.56 -7.94
N VAL A 136 12.55 -34.41 -8.54
CA VAL A 136 12.37 -33.10 -7.90
C VAL A 136 10.89 -32.75 -7.78
N ALA A 137 10.10 -33.00 -8.84
CA ALA A 137 8.66 -32.80 -8.81
C ALA A 137 7.99 -33.68 -7.74
N ASN A 138 8.43 -34.94 -7.61
CA ASN A 138 7.93 -35.85 -6.58
C ASN A 138 8.30 -35.41 -5.17
N SER A 139 9.53 -34.92 -4.95
CA SER A 139 9.94 -34.37 -3.66
C SER A 139 9.06 -33.17 -3.29
N ALA A 140 8.88 -32.22 -4.21
CA ALA A 140 8.04 -31.05 -3.97
C ALA A 140 6.59 -31.44 -3.66
N ALA A 141 6.02 -32.40 -4.39
CA ALA A 141 4.67 -32.90 -4.14
C ALA A 141 4.53 -33.56 -2.75
N GLY A 142 5.47 -34.43 -2.40
CA GLY A 142 5.49 -35.11 -1.10
C GLY A 142 5.70 -34.16 0.08
N ASP A 143 6.58 -33.16 -0.07
CA ASP A 143 6.83 -32.13 0.94
C ASP A 143 5.61 -31.22 1.12
N ALA A 144 4.95 -30.81 0.03
CA ALA A 144 3.72 -30.03 0.10
C ALA A 144 2.58 -30.81 0.78
N ALA A 145 2.43 -32.09 0.46
CA ALA A 145 1.45 -32.96 1.11
C ALA A 145 1.75 -33.13 2.60
N LYS A 146 3.02 -33.22 2.99
CA LYS A 146 3.46 -33.24 4.39
C LYS A 146 3.14 -31.92 5.10
N THR A 147 3.38 -30.76 4.47
CA THR A 147 3.01 -29.45 5.01
C THR A 147 1.53 -29.36 5.30
N VAL A 148 0.69 -29.76 4.32
CA VAL A 148 -0.77 -29.76 4.47
C VAL A 148 -1.19 -30.69 5.61
N PHE A 149 -0.61 -31.88 5.68
CA PHE A 149 -0.89 -32.81 6.77
C PHE A 149 -0.59 -32.21 8.14
N ASN A 150 0.59 -31.59 8.31
CA ASN A 150 0.97 -30.92 9.57
C ASN A 150 -0.01 -29.80 9.93
N ALA A 151 -0.42 -28.98 8.95
CA ALA A 151 -1.40 -27.92 9.17
C ALA A 151 -2.79 -28.45 9.56
N ILE A 152 -3.22 -29.58 8.97
CA ILE A 152 -4.52 -30.21 9.31
C ILE A 152 -4.53 -30.73 10.75
N GLN A 153 -3.39 -31.22 11.25
CA GLN A 153 -3.28 -31.65 12.65
C GLN A 153 -3.47 -30.50 13.66
N VAL A 154 -3.43 -29.24 13.20
CA VAL A 154 -3.68 -28.04 13.99
C VAL A 154 -5.09 -27.50 13.73
N ALA A 155 -5.50 -27.41 12.46
CA ALA A 155 -6.77 -26.78 12.06
C ALA A 155 -7.98 -27.72 11.97
N ASN A 156 -7.78 -29.02 12.22
CA ASN A 156 -8.77 -30.09 12.00
C ASN A 156 -9.17 -30.27 10.52
N SER A 157 -10.16 -31.13 10.27
CA SER A 157 -10.57 -31.58 8.94
C SER A 157 -11.11 -30.48 8.02
N ASP A 158 -11.50 -29.34 8.57
CA ASP A 158 -12.07 -28.23 7.79
C ASP A 158 -11.05 -27.60 6.85
N LEU A 159 -9.75 -27.74 7.16
CA LEU A 159 -8.67 -27.28 6.29
C LEU A 159 -8.69 -28.00 4.93
N TRP A 160 -9.15 -29.24 4.83
CA TRP A 160 -9.28 -29.93 3.54
C TRP A 160 -10.23 -29.21 2.58
N LYS A 161 -11.26 -28.53 3.08
CA LYS A 161 -12.13 -27.69 2.25
C LYS A 161 -11.32 -26.57 1.59
N GLN A 162 -10.50 -25.88 2.37
CA GLN A 162 -9.64 -24.80 1.90
C GLN A 162 -8.58 -25.29 0.91
N ILE A 163 -7.98 -26.45 1.16
CA ILE A 163 -7.03 -27.08 0.22
C ILE A 163 -7.69 -27.39 -1.13
N ARG A 164 -8.91 -27.94 -1.12
CA ARG A 164 -9.66 -28.18 -2.37
C ARG A 164 -9.98 -26.89 -3.11
N THR A 165 -10.36 -25.82 -2.40
CA THR A 165 -10.59 -24.51 -3.03
C THR A 165 -9.32 -23.96 -3.66
N ASP A 166 -8.18 -24.02 -2.94
CA ASP A 166 -6.88 -23.58 -3.47
C ASP A 166 -6.47 -24.42 -4.70
N CYS A 167 -6.69 -25.73 -4.67
CA CYS A 167 -6.42 -26.64 -5.79
C CYS A 167 -7.28 -26.31 -7.03
N ALA A 168 -8.57 -26.01 -6.83
CA ALA A 168 -9.47 -25.60 -7.90
C ALA A 168 -9.04 -24.25 -8.52
N ALA A 169 -8.65 -23.28 -7.69
CA ALA A 169 -8.15 -21.99 -8.15
C ALA A 169 -6.88 -22.17 -9.01
N LEU A 170 -5.96 -23.05 -8.60
CA LEU A 170 -4.77 -23.36 -9.39
C LEU A 170 -5.10 -24.06 -10.73
N GLU A 171 -6.06 -24.99 -10.76
CA GLU A 171 -6.53 -25.61 -12.01
C GLU A 171 -7.13 -24.60 -12.98
N ASN A 172 -7.80 -23.56 -12.47
CA ASN A 172 -8.40 -22.50 -13.27
C ASN A 172 -7.40 -21.41 -13.71
N GLY A 173 -6.15 -21.45 -13.20
CA GLY A 173 -5.12 -20.46 -13.49
C GLY A 173 -5.25 -19.17 -12.66
N ASP A 174 -6.01 -19.19 -11.57
CA ASP A 174 -6.23 -18.03 -10.70
C ASP A 174 -4.96 -17.64 -9.93
N MET A 175 -4.86 -16.36 -9.55
CA MET A 175 -3.75 -15.84 -8.76
C MET A 175 -3.91 -16.16 -7.27
N LEU A 176 -3.62 -17.41 -6.89
CA LEU A 176 -3.83 -17.91 -5.53
C LEU A 176 -3.16 -17.07 -4.41
N MET A 177 -2.02 -16.44 -4.69
CA MET A 177 -1.31 -15.59 -3.72
C MET A 177 -2.00 -14.24 -3.44
N ALA A 178 -2.97 -13.86 -4.27
CA ALA A 178 -3.82 -12.68 -4.10
C ALA A 178 -5.26 -13.06 -3.70
N ALA A 179 -5.47 -14.30 -3.26
CA ALA A 179 -6.76 -14.75 -2.73
C ALA A 179 -6.71 -14.75 -1.18
N PRO A 180 -7.80 -14.35 -0.49
CA PRO A 180 -7.88 -14.44 0.96
C PRO A 180 -7.49 -15.83 1.47
N LEU A 181 -6.78 -15.88 2.59
CA LEU A 181 -6.22 -17.14 3.07
C LEU A 181 -7.32 -18.17 3.42
N TRP A 182 -8.49 -17.71 3.87
CA TRP A 182 -9.63 -18.58 4.22
C TRP A 182 -10.75 -18.58 3.19
N ASN A 183 -10.52 -18.07 1.97
CA ASN A 183 -11.47 -18.10 0.84
C ASN A 183 -12.92 -17.67 1.21
N GLY A 184 -13.07 -16.69 2.11
CA GLY A 184 -14.37 -16.18 2.59
C GLY A 184 -14.98 -16.92 3.78
N ASP A 185 -14.38 -18.02 4.24
CA ASP A 185 -14.75 -18.67 5.50
C ASP A 185 -14.15 -17.91 6.71
N GLU A 186 -14.69 -18.18 7.91
CA GLU A 186 -14.16 -17.65 9.17
C GLU A 186 -12.76 -18.21 9.45
N ASN A 187 -11.84 -17.35 9.89
CA ASN A 187 -10.49 -17.73 10.30
C ASN A 187 -10.55 -18.44 11.67
N PRO A 188 -10.25 -19.76 11.76
CA PRO A 188 -10.30 -20.50 13.02
C PRO A 188 -9.30 -19.99 14.06
N PHE A 189 -8.22 -19.32 13.61
CA PHE A 189 -7.14 -18.81 14.46
C PHE A 189 -7.20 -17.30 14.66
N GLN A 190 -8.40 -16.72 14.54
CA GLN A 190 -8.59 -15.28 14.71
C GLN A 190 -8.19 -14.81 16.11
N LYS A 191 -8.43 -15.63 17.15
CA LYS A 191 -8.11 -15.28 18.54
C LYS A 191 -6.60 -15.25 18.77
N GLU A 192 -5.89 -16.28 18.32
CA GLU A 192 -4.44 -16.38 18.38
C GLU A 192 -3.81 -15.20 17.63
N TRP A 193 -4.36 -14.86 16.47
CA TRP A 193 -3.91 -13.72 15.70
C TRP A 193 -4.13 -12.37 16.41
N GLU A 194 -5.28 -12.18 17.07
CA GLU A 194 -5.55 -10.98 17.86
C GLU A 194 -4.59 -10.85 19.05
N VAL A 195 -4.22 -11.96 19.70
CA VAL A 195 -3.22 -11.96 20.78
C VAL A 195 -1.87 -11.47 20.27
N VAL A 196 -1.37 -12.03 19.15
CA VAL A 196 -0.09 -11.62 18.54
C VAL A 196 -0.08 -10.13 18.19
N ARG A 197 -1.15 -9.65 17.55
CA ARG A 197 -1.27 -8.25 17.11
C ARG A 197 -1.26 -7.27 18.28
N ASN A 198 -1.84 -7.67 19.41
CA ASN A 198 -1.96 -6.82 20.60
C ASN A 198 -0.73 -6.91 21.52
N SER A 199 0.05 -8.00 21.46
CA SER A 199 1.22 -8.20 22.31
C SER A 199 2.50 -7.56 21.76
N LEU A 200 2.62 -7.47 20.43
CA LEU A 200 3.83 -6.99 19.78
C LEU A 200 3.86 -5.47 19.58
N PRO A 201 4.99 -4.80 19.90
CA PRO A 201 5.11 -3.36 19.67
C PRO A 201 5.12 -3.00 18.19
N VAL A 202 4.34 -1.96 17.86
CA VAL A 202 4.23 -1.34 16.54
C VAL A 202 4.56 0.15 16.73
N VAL A 203 5.54 0.66 16.00
CA VAL A 203 5.90 2.09 16.11
C VAL A 203 4.86 2.92 15.35
N THR A 204 4.09 3.73 16.08
CA THR A 204 3.23 4.77 15.49
C THR A 204 3.90 6.13 15.59
N PRO A 205 3.64 7.08 14.66
CA PRO A 205 4.20 8.43 14.72
C PRO A 205 3.95 9.16 16.05
N ALA A 206 2.93 8.75 16.81
CA ALA A 206 2.51 9.35 18.09
C ALA A 206 3.39 8.98 19.31
N ARG A 207 4.37 8.07 19.20
CA ARG A 207 5.26 7.68 20.32
C ARG A 207 6.63 8.38 20.29
N SER A 208 6.63 9.69 20.03
CA SER A 208 7.85 10.52 19.96
C SER A 208 8.57 10.72 21.31
N GLU A 209 7.93 10.44 22.46
CA GLU A 209 8.58 10.61 23.79
C GLU A 209 9.39 9.40 24.26
N GLU A 210 9.03 8.16 23.88
CA GLU A 210 9.83 6.95 24.21
C GLU A 210 11.10 6.87 23.35
N THR A 211 11.00 7.36 22.11
CA THR A 211 12.11 7.54 21.15
C THR A 211 13.24 8.40 21.74
N ALA A 212 12.90 9.37 22.61
CA ALA A 212 13.87 10.25 23.27
C ALA A 212 14.64 9.59 24.44
N ARG A 213 14.22 8.41 24.92
CA ARG A 213 14.86 7.70 26.05
C ARG A 213 15.85 6.60 25.63
N GLY A 214 16.14 6.47 24.33
CA GLY A 214 17.24 5.61 23.83
C GLY A 214 16.95 4.10 23.78
N ALA A 215 15.73 3.65 24.12
CA ALA A 215 15.28 2.29 23.87
C ALA A 215 14.22 2.32 22.77
N LEU A 216 14.63 2.22 21.50
CA LEU A 216 13.67 2.01 20.41
C LEU A 216 12.98 0.65 20.66
N PRO A 217 11.65 0.60 20.85
CA PRO A 217 10.94 -0.66 20.86
C PRO A 217 11.13 -1.36 19.50
N VAL A 218 11.20 -2.69 19.52
CA VAL A 218 11.30 -3.48 18.28
C VAL A 218 10.03 -3.28 17.47
N ASP A 219 10.12 -2.78 16.24
CA ASP A 219 8.95 -2.55 15.40
C ASP A 219 8.55 -3.83 14.66
N TRP A 220 7.39 -4.41 14.99
CA TRP A 220 6.85 -5.61 14.35
C TRP A 220 5.88 -5.31 13.21
N SER A 221 5.71 -4.03 12.86
CA SER A 221 4.76 -3.57 11.83
C SER A 221 4.85 -4.34 10.52
N PHE A 222 6.06 -4.66 10.04
CA PHE A 222 6.24 -5.39 8.79
C PHE A 222 5.57 -6.77 8.83
N TRP A 223 5.92 -7.60 9.81
CA TRP A 223 5.43 -8.97 9.90
C TRP A 223 3.93 -9.01 10.13
N ILE A 224 3.42 -8.10 10.95
CA ILE A 224 2.00 -7.99 11.25
C ILE A 224 1.21 -7.64 9.98
N ASN A 225 1.64 -6.59 9.28
CA ASN A 225 0.98 -6.16 8.05
C ASN A 225 1.11 -7.21 6.93
N TRP A 226 2.27 -7.86 6.81
CA TRP A 226 2.49 -8.90 5.81
C TRP A 226 1.57 -10.11 6.02
N TYR A 227 1.37 -10.55 7.26
CA TYR A 227 0.42 -11.62 7.55
C TYR A 227 -1.03 -11.18 7.37
N GLN A 228 -1.38 -9.95 7.79
CA GLN A 228 -2.72 -9.39 7.59
C GLN A 228 -3.07 -9.27 6.10
N ASP A 229 -2.12 -8.82 5.27
CA ASP A 229 -2.26 -8.75 3.81
C ASP A 229 -2.54 -10.15 3.24
N ALA A 230 -1.85 -11.18 3.71
CA ALA A 230 -2.11 -12.56 3.28
C ALA A 230 -3.50 -13.07 3.70
N LEU A 231 -3.96 -12.74 4.91
CA LEU A 231 -5.32 -13.07 5.37
C LEU A 231 -6.39 -12.44 4.47
N GLU A 232 -6.19 -11.18 4.12
CA GLU A 232 -7.13 -10.37 3.31
C GLU A 232 -7.04 -10.65 1.82
N GLY A 233 -5.98 -11.33 1.35
CA GLY A 233 -5.75 -11.60 -0.07
C GLY A 233 -5.11 -10.42 -0.81
N HIS A 234 -4.40 -9.55 -0.11
CA HIS A 234 -3.66 -8.46 -0.74
C HIS A 234 -2.34 -8.97 -1.33
N GLU A 235 -2.07 -8.60 -2.58
CA GLU A 235 -0.77 -8.89 -3.18
C GLU A 235 0.34 -8.12 -2.45
N PRO A 236 1.50 -8.74 -2.16
CA PRO A 236 2.63 -8.04 -1.58
C PRO A 236 3.05 -6.81 -2.40
N LYS A 237 3.31 -5.70 -1.69
CA LYS A 237 3.68 -4.41 -2.31
C LYS A 237 4.91 -4.50 -3.24
N SER A 238 5.85 -5.40 -2.95
CA SER A 238 7.03 -5.63 -3.79
C SER A 238 7.64 -6.99 -3.50
N TRP A 239 7.62 -7.91 -4.46
CA TRP A 239 8.28 -9.20 -4.37
C TRP A 239 9.81 -9.07 -4.20
N LYS A 240 10.43 -8.07 -4.85
CA LYS A 240 11.87 -7.78 -4.69
C LYS A 240 12.21 -7.32 -3.26
N MET A 241 11.31 -6.56 -2.63
CA MET A 241 11.48 -6.16 -1.22
C MET A 241 11.43 -7.39 -0.31
N LEU A 242 10.47 -8.29 -0.53
CA LEU A 242 10.36 -9.53 0.24
C LEU A 242 11.59 -10.44 0.06
N GLU A 243 12.16 -10.52 -1.14
CA GLU A 243 13.41 -11.25 -1.41
C GLU A 243 14.60 -10.65 -0.64
N GLU A 244 14.75 -9.32 -0.63
CA GLU A 244 15.79 -8.65 0.16
C GLU A 244 15.60 -8.87 1.66
N ILE A 245 14.35 -8.83 2.15
CA ILE A 245 14.03 -9.11 3.56
C ILE A 245 14.31 -10.57 3.91
N ALA A 246 14.01 -11.51 3.01
CA ALA A 246 14.26 -12.94 3.24
C ALA A 246 15.76 -13.29 3.33
N GLY A 247 16.64 -12.40 2.85
CA GLY A 247 18.05 -12.68 2.69
C GLY A 247 18.30 -13.66 1.54
N ILE A 248 17.66 -13.44 0.38
CA ILE A 248 17.87 -14.24 -0.83
C ILE A 248 18.68 -13.40 -1.84
N GLY A 249 19.71 -14.01 -2.45
CA GLY A 249 20.55 -13.38 -3.47
C GLY A 249 21.89 -12.82 -2.96
N ASP A 250 22.82 -12.60 -3.89
CA ASP A 250 24.13 -11.99 -3.60
C ASP A 250 23.98 -10.53 -3.12
N ASN A 251 24.68 -10.18 -2.04
CA ASN A 251 24.66 -8.84 -1.42
C ASN A 251 23.30 -8.40 -0.84
N HIS A 252 22.49 -9.34 -0.35
CA HIS A 252 21.28 -8.99 0.39
C HIS A 252 21.60 -8.16 1.67
N PRO A 253 20.73 -7.24 2.11
CA PRO A 253 21.04 -6.35 3.24
C PRO A 253 21.02 -7.04 4.61
N ILE A 254 20.33 -8.18 4.74
CA ILE A 254 20.18 -8.93 5.99
C ILE A 254 20.99 -10.22 5.91
N THR A 255 22.10 -10.27 6.63
CA THR A 255 22.96 -11.46 6.69
C THR A 255 22.49 -12.47 7.73
N GLU A 256 23.02 -13.69 7.67
CA GLU A 256 22.76 -14.73 8.68
C GLU A 256 23.16 -14.29 10.09
N GLU A 257 24.27 -13.56 10.20
CA GLU A 257 24.70 -12.97 11.46
C GLU A 257 23.65 -11.97 12.00
N ASP A 258 22.92 -11.29 11.12
CA ASP A 258 21.84 -10.39 11.52
C ASP A 258 20.61 -11.16 12.02
N TRP A 259 20.28 -12.31 11.42
CA TRP A 259 19.23 -13.21 11.90
C TRP A 259 19.56 -13.82 13.26
N GLU A 260 20.82 -14.19 13.50
CA GLU A 260 21.30 -14.70 14.80
C GLU A 260 21.26 -13.63 15.91
N LYS A 261 21.40 -12.34 15.56
CA LYS A 261 21.26 -11.21 16.49
C LYS A 261 19.81 -10.95 16.93
N GLY A 262 18.84 -11.65 16.33
CA GLY A 262 17.45 -11.66 16.75
C GLY A 262 16.60 -10.47 16.28
N PRO A 263 15.33 -10.39 16.77
CA PRO A 263 14.31 -9.52 16.18
C PRO A 263 14.66 -8.04 16.13
N LYS A 264 15.39 -7.51 17.12
CA LYS A 264 15.77 -6.09 17.15
C LYS A 264 16.65 -5.70 15.96
N ARG A 265 17.61 -6.56 15.60
CA ARG A 265 18.52 -6.29 14.48
C ARG A 265 17.81 -6.48 13.15
N VAL A 266 17.06 -7.58 13.00
CA VAL A 266 16.35 -7.88 11.76
C VAL A 266 15.27 -6.84 11.46
N ASN A 267 14.42 -6.50 12.43
CA ASN A 267 13.35 -5.52 12.20
C ASN A 267 13.88 -4.11 11.92
N PHE A 268 15.04 -3.74 12.49
CA PHE A 268 15.72 -2.49 12.11
C PHE A 268 16.12 -2.48 10.63
N LEU A 269 16.77 -3.54 10.14
CA LEU A 269 17.18 -3.66 8.74
C LEU A 269 15.97 -3.75 7.79
N ILE A 270 14.88 -4.40 8.21
CA ILE A 270 13.61 -4.40 7.49
C ILE A 270 13.10 -2.97 7.33
N GLY A 271 13.18 -2.13 8.37
CA GLY A 271 12.82 -0.71 8.27
C GLY A 271 13.66 0.04 7.23
N GLU A 272 14.98 -0.20 7.16
CA GLU A 272 15.84 0.40 6.14
C GLU A 272 15.48 -0.05 4.72
N ILE A 273 15.17 -1.35 4.56
CA ILE A 273 14.68 -1.90 3.28
C ILE A 273 13.32 -1.27 2.93
N GLN A 274 12.37 -1.24 3.85
CA GLN A 274 11.06 -0.63 3.61
C GLN A 274 11.18 0.85 3.24
N ALA A 275 12.06 1.61 3.89
CA ALA A 275 12.32 3.01 3.53
C ALA A 275 12.88 3.15 2.10
N LYS A 276 13.81 2.28 1.69
CA LYS A 276 14.32 2.20 0.33
C LYS A 276 13.21 1.93 -0.70
N TYR A 277 12.24 1.10 -0.37
CA TYR A 277 11.13 0.75 -1.27
C TYR A 277 9.95 1.72 -1.21
N ALA A 278 9.75 2.41 -0.09
CA ALA A 278 8.74 3.43 0.11
C ALA A 278 9.07 4.72 -0.66
N GLY A 279 10.34 5.01 -0.98
CA GLY A 279 10.72 6.27 -1.63
C GLY A 279 10.77 7.45 -0.65
N THR A 280 11.18 8.63 -1.12
CA THR A 280 11.31 9.84 -0.29
C THR A 280 9.95 10.43 0.11
N PRO A 281 9.86 11.22 1.20
CA PRO A 281 8.64 11.92 1.58
C PRO A 281 8.03 12.77 0.45
N VAL A 282 8.86 13.39 -0.40
CA VAL A 282 8.41 14.14 -1.59
C VAL A 282 7.78 13.22 -2.64
N SER A 283 8.42 12.08 -2.94
CA SER A 283 7.85 11.11 -3.88
C SER A 283 6.51 10.53 -3.36
N GLN A 284 6.37 10.42 -2.03
CA GLN A 284 5.18 9.90 -1.37
C GLN A 284 4.05 10.93 -1.18
N ALA A 285 4.32 12.21 -1.40
CA ALA A 285 3.36 13.30 -1.27
C ALA A 285 2.40 13.40 -2.47
N SER A 286 1.80 12.28 -2.86
CA SER A 286 0.75 12.23 -3.88
C SER A 286 -0.63 12.38 -3.24
N VAL A 287 -1.47 13.19 -3.90
CA VAL A 287 -2.86 13.46 -3.48
C VAL A 287 -3.77 12.23 -3.68
N ALA A 288 -3.33 11.21 -4.40
CA ALA A 288 -4.16 10.04 -4.72
C ALA A 288 -4.36 9.06 -3.54
N GLU A 289 -3.60 9.17 -2.45
CA GLU A 289 -3.43 8.09 -1.46
C GLU A 289 -4.19 8.28 -0.14
N PHE A 290 -5.43 8.74 -0.21
CA PHE A 290 -6.38 8.58 0.91
C PHE A 290 -6.74 7.08 1.07
N THR A 291 -6.60 6.48 2.27
CA THR A 291 -6.94 5.05 2.57
C THR A 291 -8.43 4.95 2.96
N PHE A 292 -9.27 3.92 2.77
CA PHE A 292 -9.20 2.49 2.38
C PHE A 292 -9.30 2.22 0.86
N ASP A 293 -9.51 3.27 0.07
CA ASP A 293 -9.56 3.18 -1.38
C ASP A 293 -8.18 2.95 -2.03
N ALA A 294 -7.08 3.05 -1.29
CA ALA A 294 -5.72 2.96 -1.83
C ALA A 294 -5.28 1.53 -2.22
N ALA A 295 -6.14 0.52 -2.13
CA ALA A 295 -5.98 -0.78 -2.79
C ALA A 295 -6.98 -0.92 -3.96
N ARG A 296 -8.22 -0.47 -3.76
CA ARG A 296 -9.31 -0.43 -4.74
C ARG A 296 -9.02 0.47 -5.95
N ARG A 297 -8.46 1.67 -5.73
CA ARG A 297 -8.04 2.65 -6.76
C ARG A 297 -6.90 2.20 -7.66
N TRP A 298 -6.08 1.25 -7.23
CA TRP A 298 -5.06 0.65 -8.10
C TRP A 298 -5.66 -0.40 -9.01
N MET A 299 -6.66 -1.16 -8.54
CA MET A 299 -7.43 -2.09 -9.38
C MET A 299 -8.25 -1.33 -10.43
N GLU A 300 -8.73 -0.12 -10.09
CA GLU A 300 -9.48 0.75 -11.00
C GLU A 300 -8.58 1.49 -12.01
N MET A 301 -7.34 1.83 -11.65
CA MET A 301 -6.33 2.40 -12.57
C MET A 301 -5.86 1.42 -13.66
N VAL A 302 -6.09 0.12 -13.44
CA VAL A 302 -5.67 -1.00 -14.30
C VAL A 302 -6.85 -1.58 -15.09
N GLY A 303 -8.08 -1.10 -14.85
CA GLY A 303 -9.26 -1.44 -15.63
C GLY A 303 -10.06 -2.63 -15.12
N PHE A 304 -10.45 -2.63 -13.83
CA PHE A 304 -11.60 -3.42 -13.36
C PHE A 304 -12.80 -2.49 -13.14
N GLU A 305 -13.73 -2.49 -14.09
CA GLU A 305 -14.98 -1.75 -14.03
C GLU A 305 -15.93 -2.41 -13.02
N GLU A 306 -16.02 -1.83 -11.84
CA GLU A 306 -17.26 -1.30 -11.26
C GLU A 306 -16.92 -0.63 -9.91
N ASP A 307 -17.18 0.69 -9.83
CA ASP A 307 -17.41 1.50 -8.61
C ASP A 307 -16.35 2.46 -7.97
N VAL A 308 -15.86 3.48 -8.69
CA VAL A 308 -14.61 4.22 -8.32
C VAL A 308 -14.72 5.67 -7.77
N ALA A 309 -15.85 6.36 -7.84
CA ALA A 309 -15.86 7.83 -7.67
C ALA A 309 -16.10 8.37 -6.23
N HIS A 310 -16.13 7.52 -5.19
CA HIS A 310 -16.97 7.75 -4.00
C HIS A 310 -16.31 7.27 -2.69
N LEU A 311 -16.24 8.11 -1.64
CA LEU A 311 -16.06 7.60 -0.27
C LEU A 311 -17.32 6.78 0.05
N ARG A 312 -17.24 5.45 0.17
CA ARG A 312 -18.43 4.58 0.37
C ARG A 312 -18.45 3.84 1.69
N ASP A 313 -17.44 4.05 2.53
CA ASP A 313 -17.40 3.51 3.89
C ASP A 313 -18.56 4.15 4.67
N PRO A 314 -19.63 3.41 4.98
CA PRO A 314 -20.84 4.00 5.52
C PRO A 314 -20.58 4.70 6.86
N GLU A 315 -19.66 4.19 7.67
CA GLU A 315 -19.35 4.77 8.99
C GLU A 315 -18.57 6.07 8.87
N LYS A 316 -17.59 6.14 7.95
CA LYS A 316 -16.78 7.35 7.72
C LYS A 316 -17.52 8.41 6.92
N VAL A 317 -18.33 8.00 5.94
CA VAL A 317 -19.25 8.90 5.21
C VAL A 317 -20.24 9.49 6.19
N GLN A 318 -20.85 8.66 7.06
CA GLN A 318 -21.81 9.16 8.04
C GLN A 318 -21.14 10.09 9.05
N ALA A 319 -19.96 9.75 9.59
CA ALA A 319 -19.23 10.62 10.51
C ALA A 319 -18.84 11.96 9.87
N PHE A 320 -18.46 11.96 8.60
CA PHE A 320 -18.20 13.19 7.85
C PHE A 320 -19.49 14.00 7.63
N LEU A 321 -20.58 13.35 7.20
CA LEU A 321 -21.87 13.99 6.94
C LEU A 321 -22.46 14.62 8.21
N ASP A 322 -22.36 13.92 9.34
CA ASP A 322 -22.80 14.38 10.66
C ASP A 322 -22.03 15.65 11.05
N ASP A 323 -20.70 15.67 10.88
CA ASP A 323 -19.86 16.84 11.18
C ASP A 323 -20.01 17.99 10.18
N THR A 324 -20.56 17.75 8.99
CA THR A 324 -20.84 18.79 7.98
C THR A 324 -22.26 19.35 8.02
N GLN A 325 -23.16 18.76 8.81
CA GLN A 325 -24.57 19.16 8.81
C GLN A 325 -24.75 20.62 9.25
N GLU A 326 -24.10 21.02 10.35
CA GLU A 326 -24.13 22.43 10.80
C GLU A 326 -23.45 23.36 9.78
N LEU A 327 -22.42 22.86 9.08
CA LEU A 327 -21.69 23.63 8.09
C LEU A 327 -22.53 23.89 6.81
N GLU A 328 -23.39 22.94 6.43
CA GLU A 328 -24.34 23.12 5.32
C GLU A 328 -25.34 24.23 5.62
N ASP A 329 -25.95 24.20 6.81
CA ASP A 329 -26.91 25.21 7.25
C ASP A 329 -26.24 26.59 7.33
N ASP A 330 -25.04 26.67 7.90
CA ASP A 330 -24.26 27.91 7.99
C ASP A 330 -23.90 28.50 6.61
N PHE A 331 -23.52 27.66 5.64
CA PHE A 331 -23.22 28.12 4.28
C PHE A 331 -24.48 28.54 3.52
N GLN A 332 -25.59 27.86 3.75
CA GLN A 332 -26.88 28.24 3.18
C GLN A 332 -27.33 29.61 3.72
N ASP A 333 -27.26 29.80 5.04
CA ASP A 333 -27.56 31.08 5.69
C ASP A 333 -26.66 32.20 5.14
N PHE A 334 -25.34 31.95 5.06
CA PHE A 334 -24.42 32.93 4.49
C PHE A 334 -24.81 33.33 3.06
N VAL A 335 -25.15 32.36 2.20
CA VAL A 335 -25.59 32.62 0.82
C VAL A 335 -26.87 33.45 0.80
N ASP A 336 -27.86 33.11 1.62
CA ASP A 336 -29.16 33.81 1.65
C ASP A 336 -29.01 35.26 2.14
N PHE A 337 -28.32 35.48 3.26
CA PHE A 337 -28.04 36.83 3.76
C PHE A 337 -27.15 37.65 2.81
N ALA A 338 -26.17 37.01 2.16
CA ALA A 338 -25.31 37.69 1.20
C ALA A 338 -26.10 38.09 -0.06
N ILE A 339 -27.00 37.25 -0.57
CA ILE A 339 -27.87 37.58 -1.71
C ILE A 339 -28.79 38.75 -1.38
N GLU A 340 -29.44 38.75 -0.22
CA GLU A 340 -30.31 39.84 0.23
C GLU A 340 -29.54 41.16 0.41
N ALA A 341 -28.29 41.09 0.90
CA ALA A 341 -27.42 42.25 1.07
C ALA A 341 -26.73 42.72 -0.23
N SER A 342 -26.71 41.88 -1.27
CA SER A 342 -25.81 42.03 -2.44
C SER A 342 -26.15 43.15 -3.41
N GLY A 343 -27.13 44.03 -3.14
CA GLY A 343 -27.61 45.10 -4.04
C GLY A 343 -26.58 45.60 -5.07
N GLN A 344 -26.59 44.99 -6.28
CA GLN A 344 -25.67 45.18 -7.42
C GLN A 344 -24.14 45.22 -7.12
N ARG A 345 -23.65 44.65 -6.02
CA ARG A 345 -22.20 44.61 -5.70
C ARG A 345 -21.55 43.34 -6.24
N ASN A 346 -20.71 43.50 -7.26
CA ASN A 346 -20.08 42.39 -7.98
C ASN A 346 -19.19 41.49 -7.10
N GLN A 347 -18.57 42.00 -6.02
CA GLN A 347 -17.66 41.19 -5.19
C GLN A 347 -18.42 40.24 -4.25
N VAL A 348 -19.57 40.67 -3.73
CA VAL A 348 -20.48 39.81 -2.95
C VAL A 348 -20.97 38.65 -3.80
N ALA A 349 -21.26 38.89 -5.08
CA ALA A 349 -21.70 37.85 -6.02
C ALA A 349 -20.63 36.78 -6.34
N VAL A 350 -19.33 37.08 -6.17
CA VAL A 350 -18.24 36.11 -6.35
C VAL A 350 -18.11 35.21 -5.12
N LEU A 351 -18.24 35.79 -3.92
CA LEU A 351 -18.23 35.03 -2.67
C LEU A 351 -19.46 34.13 -2.54
N VAL A 352 -20.64 34.62 -2.89
CA VAL A 352 -21.87 33.82 -2.98
C VAL A 352 -21.64 32.61 -3.88
N ARG A 353 -21.13 32.80 -5.10
CA ARG A 353 -20.84 31.70 -6.03
C ARG A 353 -19.78 30.72 -5.53
N ALA A 354 -18.80 31.17 -4.75
CA ALA A 354 -17.80 30.30 -4.16
C ALA A 354 -18.39 29.45 -3.03
N SER A 355 -19.19 30.07 -2.15
CA SER A 355 -19.91 29.40 -1.06
C SER A 355 -20.97 28.43 -1.57
N GLU A 356 -21.73 28.79 -2.62
CA GLU A 356 -22.70 27.90 -3.28
C GLU A 356 -22.03 26.62 -3.80
N LYS A 357 -20.83 26.73 -4.41
CA LYS A 357 -20.11 25.55 -4.89
C LYS A 357 -19.67 24.63 -3.76
N VAL A 358 -19.26 25.18 -2.62
CA VAL A 358 -18.93 24.38 -1.41
C VAL A 358 -20.19 23.68 -0.92
N LEU A 359 -21.30 24.42 -0.80
CA LEU A 359 -22.58 23.92 -0.35
C LEU A 359 -23.14 22.80 -1.25
N ASP A 360 -23.07 22.97 -2.57
CA ASP A 360 -23.47 21.96 -3.56
C ASP A 360 -22.64 20.68 -3.42
N GLU A 361 -21.36 20.80 -3.07
CA GLU A 361 -20.50 19.64 -2.85
C GLU A 361 -20.86 18.89 -1.57
N LEU A 362 -21.16 19.62 -0.48
CA LEU A 362 -21.59 19.04 0.79
C LEU A 362 -22.94 18.32 0.64
N LYS A 363 -23.95 19.00 0.09
CA LYS A 363 -25.30 18.44 -0.14
C LYS A 363 -25.29 17.21 -1.03
N ARG A 364 -24.47 17.23 -2.08
CA ARG A 364 -24.28 16.07 -2.97
C ARG A 364 -23.77 14.84 -2.21
N GLY A 365 -22.99 15.04 -1.15
CA GLY A 365 -22.46 13.96 -0.33
C GLY A 365 -23.54 13.13 0.35
N LYS A 366 -24.61 13.80 0.79
CA LYS A 366 -25.78 13.20 1.46
C LYS A 366 -26.64 12.36 0.51
N ASP A 367 -26.90 12.90 -0.68
CA ASP A 367 -27.76 12.23 -1.68
C ASP A 367 -27.11 10.98 -2.26
N LYS A 368 -25.78 10.98 -2.36
CA LYS A 368 -25.04 9.95 -3.08
C LYS A 368 -24.22 9.04 -2.16
N GLN A 369 -24.33 9.23 -0.85
CA GLN A 369 -23.57 8.47 0.16
C GLN A 369 -22.06 8.46 -0.16
N HIS A 370 -21.55 9.58 -0.69
CA HIS A 370 -20.17 9.70 -1.11
C HIS A 370 -19.60 11.11 -1.11
N ILE A 371 -18.33 11.29 -0.74
CA ILE A 371 -17.70 12.62 -0.68
C ILE A 371 -16.54 12.75 -1.68
N ARG A 372 -16.48 13.87 -2.41
CA ARG A 372 -15.32 14.21 -3.27
C ARG A 372 -14.33 15.08 -2.50
N ALA A 373 -13.55 14.45 -1.62
CA ALA A 373 -12.64 15.13 -0.69
C ALA A 373 -11.73 16.18 -1.36
N ARG A 374 -11.12 15.85 -2.52
CA ARG A 374 -10.27 16.79 -3.28
C ARG A 374 -11.06 18.04 -3.72
N ARG A 375 -12.26 17.85 -4.27
CA ARG A 375 -13.10 18.97 -4.75
C ARG A 375 -13.46 19.89 -3.59
N LEU A 376 -13.83 19.33 -2.44
CA LEU A 376 -14.20 20.10 -1.27
C LEU A 376 -13.01 20.90 -0.70
N VAL A 377 -11.83 20.30 -0.59
CA VAL A 377 -10.61 20.99 -0.14
C VAL A 377 -10.22 22.12 -1.11
N THR A 378 -10.32 21.89 -2.42
CA THR A 378 -10.05 22.92 -3.43
C THR A 378 -11.03 24.09 -3.32
N LEU A 379 -12.34 23.81 -3.22
CA LEU A 379 -13.37 24.84 -3.07
C LEU A 379 -13.20 25.63 -1.76
N GLY A 380 -12.90 24.95 -0.66
CA GLY A 380 -12.59 25.60 0.62
C GLY A 380 -11.32 26.45 0.58
N GLY A 381 -10.31 26.04 -0.20
CA GLY A 381 -9.09 26.82 -0.43
C GLY A 381 -9.34 28.11 -1.23
N TYR A 382 -10.22 28.07 -2.24
CA TYR A 382 -10.66 29.27 -2.94
C TYR A 382 -11.42 30.21 -2.01
N LEU A 383 -12.36 29.68 -1.24
CA LEU A 383 -13.15 30.47 -0.31
C LEU A 383 -12.29 31.12 0.79
N TYR A 384 -11.32 30.39 1.35
CA TYR A 384 -10.34 30.93 2.30
C TYR A 384 -9.46 32.00 1.67
N SER A 385 -8.99 31.79 0.43
CA SER A 385 -8.18 32.80 -0.27
C SER A 385 -8.98 34.10 -0.48
N PHE A 386 -10.26 33.97 -0.88
CA PHE A 386 -11.15 35.11 -1.01
C PHE A 386 -11.49 35.78 0.32
N SER A 387 -11.65 35.01 1.39
CA SER A 387 -11.90 35.57 2.72
C SER A 387 -10.71 36.38 3.23
N LEU A 388 -9.49 36.19 2.74
CA LEU A 388 -8.32 36.97 3.14
C LEU A 388 -8.10 38.27 2.33
N GLU A 389 -8.83 38.49 1.23
CA GLU A 389 -8.62 39.66 0.38
C GLU A 389 -9.29 40.92 0.97
N GLU A 390 -8.47 41.89 1.39
CA GLU A 390 -8.92 43.13 2.06
C GLU A 390 -9.96 43.91 1.24
N SER A 391 -9.81 43.98 -0.08
CA SER A 391 -10.78 44.64 -0.97
C SER A 391 -12.14 43.93 -1.03
N LYS A 392 -12.14 42.59 -0.92
CA LYS A 392 -13.37 41.78 -0.93
C LYS A 392 -14.04 41.78 0.44
N ARG A 393 -13.24 41.82 1.51
CA ARG A 393 -13.73 41.96 2.89
C ARG A 393 -14.37 43.32 3.15
N ALA A 394 -13.80 44.41 2.64
CA ALA A 394 -14.30 45.77 2.87
C ALA A 394 -15.72 46.02 2.30
N GLU A 395 -16.17 45.21 1.34
CA GLU A 395 -17.51 45.32 0.75
C GLU A 395 -18.58 44.51 1.50
N LEU A 396 -18.16 43.60 2.38
CA LEU A 396 -19.01 42.81 3.26
C LEU A 396 -19.26 43.61 4.54
N GLY A 397 -20.51 43.70 4.98
CA GLY A 397 -20.82 44.24 6.31
C GLY A 397 -20.30 43.31 7.41
N ASP A 398 -20.12 43.84 8.63
CA ASP A 398 -19.55 43.12 9.78
C ASP A 398 -20.23 41.75 10.03
N THR A 399 -21.54 41.68 9.86
CA THR A 399 -22.32 40.43 10.01
C THR A 399 -21.94 39.36 8.99
N LEU A 400 -21.81 39.72 7.70
CA LEU A 400 -21.43 38.76 6.67
C LEU A 400 -19.96 38.35 6.78
N LEU A 401 -19.10 39.25 7.27
CA LEU A 401 -17.70 38.92 7.56
C LEU A 401 -17.57 37.89 8.67
N ASP A 402 -18.30 38.07 9.77
CA ASP A 402 -18.28 37.15 10.91
C ASP A 402 -18.80 35.75 10.52
N MET A 403 -19.87 35.70 9.71
CA MET A 403 -20.38 34.46 9.13
C MET A 403 -19.36 33.79 8.20
N LEU A 404 -18.75 34.54 7.27
CA LEU A 404 -17.77 33.99 6.34
C LEU A 404 -16.55 33.42 7.09
N ASP A 405 -16.01 34.16 8.06
CA ASP A 405 -14.85 33.73 8.84
C ASP A 405 -15.16 32.49 9.69
N THR A 406 -16.35 32.45 10.30
CA THR A 406 -16.82 31.29 11.06
C THR A 406 -16.96 30.06 10.17
N ASN A 407 -17.61 30.19 9.01
CA ASN A 407 -17.85 29.08 8.10
C ASN A 407 -16.53 28.55 7.51
N VAL A 408 -15.61 29.44 7.16
CA VAL A 408 -14.29 29.06 6.65
C VAL A 408 -13.45 28.39 7.73
N ALA A 409 -13.52 28.86 8.98
CA ALA A 409 -12.84 28.22 10.11
C ALA A 409 -13.40 26.81 10.38
N ARG A 410 -14.73 26.65 10.40
CA ARG A 410 -15.40 25.35 10.57
C ARG A 410 -15.13 24.39 9.43
N LEU A 411 -15.19 24.85 8.18
CA LEU A 411 -14.81 24.04 7.00
C LEU A 411 -13.37 23.56 7.11
N ARG A 412 -12.45 24.41 7.58
CA ARG A 412 -11.05 24.04 7.80
C ARG A 412 -10.91 23.01 8.94
N ASP A 413 -11.67 23.13 10.01
CA ASP A 413 -11.61 22.22 11.14
C ASP A 413 -12.21 20.85 10.81
N VAL A 414 -13.32 20.79 10.05
CA VAL A 414 -13.88 19.55 9.48
C VAL A 414 -12.88 18.91 8.50
N CYS A 415 -12.28 19.71 7.61
CA CYS A 415 -11.25 19.21 6.69
C CYS A 415 -10.01 18.70 7.45
N ARG A 416 -9.61 19.34 8.55
CA ARG A 416 -8.50 18.86 9.38
C ARG A 416 -8.88 17.60 10.14
N LYS A 417 -10.05 17.52 10.74
CA LYS A 417 -10.53 16.35 11.50
C LYS A 417 -10.58 15.10 10.63
N HIS A 418 -11.09 15.23 9.40
CA HIS A 418 -11.31 14.10 8.50
C HIS A 418 -10.19 13.87 7.48
N PHE A 419 -9.32 14.85 7.24
CA PHE A 419 -8.23 14.76 6.26
C PHE A 419 -6.82 15.03 6.85
N ALA A 420 -6.65 15.14 8.18
CA ALA A 420 -5.35 15.38 8.84
C ALA A 420 -4.21 14.46 8.38
N PRO A 421 -4.39 13.13 8.27
CA PRO A 421 -3.33 12.22 7.77
C PRO A 421 -2.91 12.49 6.32
N SER A 422 -3.74 13.17 5.54
CA SER A 422 -3.43 13.56 4.16
C SER A 422 -2.75 14.92 4.07
N ILE A 423 -3.06 15.84 4.99
CA ILE A 423 -2.37 17.14 5.10
C ILE A 423 -0.92 16.94 5.55
N GLU A 424 -0.67 16.05 6.52
CA GLU A 424 0.68 15.71 6.98
C GLU A 424 1.55 15.07 5.88
N ARG A 425 0.93 14.31 4.96
CA ARG A 425 1.65 13.68 3.83
C ARG A 425 1.99 14.63 2.69
N LEU A 426 1.31 15.78 2.58
CA LEU A 426 1.67 16.84 1.64
C LEU A 426 2.67 17.83 2.25
N ALA A 427 2.96 17.75 3.55
CA ALA A 427 3.93 18.59 4.24
C ALA A 427 5.34 18.59 3.60
N PRO A 428 5.86 17.46 3.05
CA PRO A 428 7.14 17.47 2.34
C PRO A 428 7.16 18.34 1.08
N LEU A 429 6.00 18.63 0.46
CA LEU A 429 5.95 19.55 -0.68
C LEU A 429 6.17 21.01 -0.27
N GLU A 430 6.04 21.34 1.03
CA GLU A 430 6.28 22.69 1.53
C GLU A 430 7.75 23.08 1.53
N SER A 431 8.65 22.10 1.53
CA SER A 431 10.10 22.33 1.47
C SER A 431 10.64 22.45 0.04
N LEU A 432 9.80 22.23 -0.98
CA LEU A 432 10.21 22.40 -2.36
C LEU A 432 10.35 23.89 -2.68
N ASP A 433 11.45 24.24 -3.35
CA ASP A 433 11.73 25.61 -3.78
C ASP A 433 11.86 25.67 -5.30
N ILE A 434 11.38 26.77 -5.89
CA ILE A 434 11.44 27.00 -7.33
C ILE A 434 12.80 27.55 -7.76
N GLY A 435 13.54 28.19 -6.84
CA GLY A 435 14.77 28.89 -7.17
C GLY A 435 14.56 29.90 -8.32
N ASP A 436 15.45 29.84 -9.32
CA ASP A 436 15.41 30.70 -10.51
C ASP A 436 14.65 30.09 -11.70
N ALA A 437 14.03 28.91 -11.52
CA ALA A 437 13.35 28.22 -12.60
C ALA A 437 12.07 28.96 -13.06
N ASN A 438 11.79 28.90 -14.36
CA ASN A 438 10.66 29.58 -14.96
C ASN A 438 9.37 28.74 -14.82
N PRO A 439 8.32 29.23 -14.14
CA PRO A 439 7.05 28.51 -13.98
C PRO A 439 6.42 28.05 -15.31
N ALA A 440 6.47 28.89 -16.35
CA ALA A 440 5.90 28.56 -17.65
C ALA A 440 6.60 27.37 -18.32
N GLU A 441 7.93 27.31 -18.23
CA GLU A 441 8.72 26.20 -18.79
C GLU A 441 8.44 24.89 -18.04
N ILE A 442 8.33 24.95 -16.71
CA ILE A 442 8.00 23.77 -15.88
C ILE A 442 6.61 23.24 -16.23
N LEU A 443 5.63 24.13 -16.44
CA LEU A 443 4.28 23.74 -16.81
C LEU A 443 4.26 23.02 -18.16
N GLU A 444 4.98 23.54 -19.16
CA GLU A 444 5.07 22.91 -20.48
C GLU A 444 5.76 21.54 -20.44
N ILE A 445 6.83 21.39 -19.63
CA ILE A 445 7.47 20.09 -19.39
C ILE A 445 6.47 19.10 -18.76
N LEU A 446 5.71 19.53 -17.75
CA LEU A 446 4.70 18.70 -17.09
C LEU A 446 3.58 18.29 -18.04
N ARG A 447 3.11 19.21 -18.90
CA ARG A 447 2.11 18.96 -19.96
C ARG A 447 2.60 17.89 -20.93
N ALA A 448 3.78 18.09 -21.51
CA ALA A 448 4.38 17.15 -22.46
C ALA A 448 4.58 15.76 -21.85
N SER A 449 4.96 15.71 -20.57
CA SER A 449 5.13 14.45 -19.83
C SER A 449 3.79 13.71 -19.65
N LEU A 450 2.72 14.43 -19.30
CA LEU A 450 1.40 13.83 -19.14
C LEU A 450 0.83 13.36 -20.49
N GLU A 451 0.97 14.15 -21.55
CA GLU A 451 0.58 13.76 -22.91
C GLU A 451 1.33 12.50 -23.38
N ARG A 452 2.62 12.42 -23.06
CA ARG A 452 3.41 11.22 -23.35
C ARG A 452 2.84 10.02 -22.62
N VAL A 453 2.60 10.12 -21.32
CA VAL A 453 1.99 9.04 -20.52
C VAL A 453 0.64 8.59 -21.09
N GLN A 454 -0.21 9.53 -21.50
CA GLN A 454 -1.52 9.24 -22.07
C GLN A 454 -1.47 8.59 -23.47
N SER A 455 -0.33 8.70 -24.17
CA SER A 455 -0.11 8.20 -25.53
C SER A 455 0.77 6.95 -25.60
N LEU A 456 1.25 6.43 -24.45
CA LEU A 456 2.00 5.17 -24.41
C LEU A 456 1.14 4.00 -24.85
N ASP A 457 1.76 3.05 -25.55
CA ASP A 457 1.11 1.81 -25.95
C ASP A 457 0.82 0.94 -24.71
N ALA A 458 -0.31 0.22 -24.72
CA ALA A 458 -0.71 -0.69 -23.65
C ALA A 458 0.33 -1.79 -23.38
N GLN A 459 1.16 -2.12 -24.40
CA GLN A 459 2.29 -3.03 -24.21
C GLN A 459 3.43 -2.43 -23.38
N GLU A 460 3.62 -1.10 -23.39
CA GLU A 460 4.68 -0.41 -22.67
C GLU A 460 4.28 -0.07 -21.22
N LEU A 461 3.04 0.38 -21.00
CA LEU A 461 2.45 0.71 -19.71
C LEU A 461 0.92 0.56 -19.80
N ALA A 462 0.28 0.01 -18.76
CA ALA A 462 -1.18 -0.15 -18.76
C ALA A 462 -1.89 1.19 -18.94
N PRO A 463 -2.87 1.33 -19.87
CA PRO A 463 -3.44 2.63 -20.22
C PRO A 463 -4.22 3.26 -19.07
N LEU A 464 -4.11 4.58 -18.90
CA LEU A 464 -4.96 5.34 -17.98
C LEU A 464 -6.44 5.22 -18.37
N SER A 465 -7.32 5.00 -17.38
CA SER A 465 -8.77 5.12 -17.53
C SER A 465 -9.19 6.56 -17.88
N SER A 466 -10.40 6.73 -18.41
CA SER A 466 -10.98 8.05 -18.71
C SER A 466 -11.02 8.96 -17.49
N GLU A 467 -11.34 8.40 -16.32
CA GLU A 467 -11.47 9.12 -15.06
C GLU A 467 -10.11 9.56 -14.54
N ALA A 468 -9.11 8.67 -14.60
CA ALA A 468 -7.74 8.99 -14.18
C ALA A 468 -7.13 10.08 -15.08
N ARG A 469 -7.40 10.04 -16.39
CA ARG A 469 -7.01 11.12 -17.32
C ARG A 469 -7.66 12.44 -16.95
N ALA A 470 -8.97 12.44 -16.68
CA ALA A 470 -9.69 13.66 -16.29
C ALA A 470 -9.13 14.26 -14.99
N VAL A 471 -8.80 13.42 -14.00
CA VAL A 471 -8.21 13.85 -12.72
C VAL A 471 -6.83 14.48 -12.93
N LEU A 472 -5.96 13.86 -13.73
CA LEU A 472 -4.61 14.39 -14.01
C LEU A 472 -4.65 15.67 -14.84
N ASN A 473 -5.56 15.76 -15.81
CA ASN A 473 -5.77 16.99 -16.59
C ASN A 473 -6.29 18.12 -15.70
N ASP A 474 -7.24 17.84 -14.80
CA ASP A 474 -7.73 18.82 -13.84
C ASP A 474 -6.62 19.30 -12.87
N MET A 475 -5.73 18.42 -12.41
CA MET A 475 -4.54 18.82 -11.64
C MET A 475 -3.61 19.75 -12.44
N LEU A 476 -3.40 19.41 -13.72
CA LEU A 476 -2.56 20.18 -14.62
C LEU A 476 -3.15 21.56 -14.92
N ASP A 477 -4.47 21.64 -15.10
CA ASP A 477 -5.19 22.90 -15.29
C ASP A 477 -5.09 23.77 -14.03
N GLU A 478 -5.26 23.20 -12.83
CA GLU A 478 -5.06 23.90 -11.56
C GLU A 478 -3.63 24.48 -11.43
N VAL A 479 -2.60 23.74 -11.87
CA VAL A 479 -1.21 24.25 -11.91
C VAL A 479 -1.07 25.40 -12.92
N GLY A 480 -1.71 25.29 -14.08
CA GLY A 480 -1.72 26.34 -15.11
C GLY A 480 -2.42 27.62 -14.69
N GLU A 481 -3.52 27.52 -13.95
CA GLU A 481 -4.22 28.69 -13.38
C GLU A 481 -3.31 29.45 -12.39
N VAL A 482 -2.56 28.72 -11.56
CA VAL A 482 -1.61 29.34 -10.61
C VAL A 482 -0.43 29.97 -11.34
N GLU A 483 0.07 29.33 -12.40
CA GLU A 483 1.12 29.87 -13.27
C GLU A 483 0.70 31.23 -13.85
N GLY A 484 -0.46 31.29 -14.50
CA GLY A 484 -0.97 32.55 -15.08
C GLY A 484 -1.12 33.65 -14.04
N ALA A 485 -1.60 33.30 -12.83
CA ALA A 485 -1.73 34.24 -11.73
C ALA A 485 -0.38 34.80 -11.21
N ILE A 486 0.73 34.07 -11.35
CA ILE A 486 2.07 34.56 -10.96
C ILE A 486 2.46 35.79 -11.81
N GLY A 487 2.16 35.73 -13.12
CA GLY A 487 2.42 36.84 -14.06
C GLY A 487 1.57 38.08 -13.77
N GLU A 488 0.36 37.89 -13.26
CA GLU A 488 -0.60 38.97 -12.96
C GLU A 488 -0.44 39.55 -11.54
N ALA A 489 0.39 38.93 -10.70
CA ALA A 489 0.56 39.31 -9.30
C ALA A 489 1.13 40.74 -9.15
N ARG A 490 0.38 41.60 -8.45
CA ARG A 490 0.72 43.04 -8.25
C ARG A 490 1.74 43.29 -7.13
N THR A 491 1.93 42.34 -6.22
CA THR A 491 2.86 42.48 -5.08
C THR A 491 3.82 41.30 -5.03
N GLU A 492 5.05 41.56 -4.57
CA GLU A 492 6.08 40.51 -4.46
C GLU A 492 5.66 39.41 -3.48
N LYS A 493 5.06 39.79 -2.34
CA LYS A 493 4.55 38.84 -1.34
C LYS A 493 3.47 37.91 -1.92
N HIS A 494 2.57 38.44 -2.74
CA HIS A 494 1.55 37.61 -3.40
C HIS A 494 2.16 36.70 -4.47
N ARG A 495 3.11 37.22 -5.25
CA ARG A 495 3.87 36.45 -6.23
C ARG A 495 4.64 35.29 -5.59
N GLU A 496 5.30 35.52 -4.45
CA GLU A 496 6.00 34.49 -3.69
C GLU A 496 5.05 33.39 -3.18
N ASN A 497 3.88 33.77 -2.68
CA ASN A 497 2.86 32.81 -2.25
C ASN A 497 2.33 31.96 -3.42
N LEU A 498 2.08 32.59 -4.58
CA LEU A 498 1.66 31.88 -5.79
C LEU A 498 2.75 30.96 -6.32
N ARG A 499 4.03 31.37 -6.28
CA ARG A 499 5.18 30.50 -6.60
C ARG A 499 5.24 29.27 -5.71
N LYS A 500 5.09 29.43 -4.39
CA LYS A 500 5.03 28.29 -3.44
C LYS A 500 3.87 27.35 -3.76
N ARG A 501 2.69 27.91 -4.11
CA ARG A 501 1.52 27.12 -4.51
C ARG A 501 1.75 26.37 -5.83
N PHE A 502 2.38 27.02 -6.80
CA PHE A 502 2.74 26.43 -8.09
C PHE A 502 3.66 25.22 -7.89
N VAL A 503 4.74 25.38 -7.11
CA VAL A 503 5.68 24.29 -6.81
C VAL A 503 5.00 23.11 -6.12
N LYS A 504 4.13 23.37 -5.13
CA LYS A 504 3.34 22.32 -4.48
C LYS A 504 2.46 21.58 -5.50
N GLY A 505 1.80 22.31 -6.39
CA GLY A 505 0.96 21.74 -7.46
C GLY A 505 1.76 20.88 -8.44
N VAL A 506 2.92 21.35 -8.90
CA VAL A 506 3.84 20.59 -9.76
C VAL A 506 4.31 19.32 -9.06
N GLY A 507 4.76 19.43 -7.81
CA GLY A 507 5.24 18.28 -7.03
C GLY A 507 4.14 17.23 -6.82
N ALA A 508 2.95 17.65 -6.41
CA ALA A 508 1.80 16.77 -6.22
C ALA A 508 1.36 16.07 -7.51
N THR A 509 1.30 16.81 -8.63
CA THR A 509 0.90 16.27 -9.94
C THR A 509 1.94 15.27 -10.44
N SER A 510 3.22 15.62 -10.37
CA SER A 510 4.32 14.76 -10.80
C SER A 510 4.43 13.49 -9.95
N ALA A 511 4.27 13.58 -8.63
CA ALA A 511 4.25 12.42 -7.74
C ALA A 511 3.10 11.47 -8.08
N THR A 512 1.95 12.02 -8.48
CA THR A 512 0.79 11.24 -8.91
C THR A 512 1.05 10.51 -10.24
N ILE A 513 1.71 11.16 -11.20
CA ILE A 513 2.14 10.52 -12.46
C ILE A 513 3.18 9.41 -12.17
N GLY A 514 4.18 9.67 -11.34
CA GLY A 514 5.22 8.70 -10.98
C GLY A 514 4.66 7.44 -10.33
N ARG A 515 3.66 7.59 -9.46
CA ARG A 515 2.95 6.46 -8.85
C ARG A 515 2.13 5.67 -9.83
N TYR A 516 1.39 6.34 -10.72
CA TYR A 516 0.68 5.64 -11.77
C TYR A 516 1.65 4.75 -12.58
N ILE A 517 2.80 5.29 -13.00
CA ILE A 517 3.83 4.52 -13.72
C ILE A 517 4.29 3.32 -12.89
N GLU A 518 4.53 3.50 -11.58
CA GLU A 518 4.97 2.44 -10.69
C GLU A 518 4.07 1.20 -10.71
N LYS A 519 2.74 1.36 -10.78
CA LYS A 519 1.83 0.20 -10.76
C LYS A 519 1.07 -0.09 -12.04
N ALA A 520 1.15 0.77 -13.04
CA ALA A 520 0.86 0.35 -14.40
C ALA A 520 1.92 -0.63 -14.90
N LYS A 521 3.17 -0.57 -14.38
CA LYS A 521 4.27 -1.43 -14.81
C LYS A 521 3.98 -2.96 -14.71
N PRO A 522 3.53 -3.52 -13.57
CA PRO A 522 3.29 -4.97 -13.47
C PRO A 522 2.23 -5.52 -14.43
N HIS A 523 1.38 -4.63 -14.98
CA HIS A 523 0.27 -4.95 -15.87
C HIS A 523 0.61 -4.75 -17.35
N SER A 524 1.89 -4.48 -17.66
CA SER A 524 2.36 -4.31 -19.03
C SER A 524 3.13 -5.53 -19.52
N GLU A 525 2.99 -5.87 -20.79
CA GLU A 525 3.67 -7.02 -21.39
C GLU A 525 5.17 -6.77 -21.64
N LYS A 526 5.57 -5.51 -21.83
CA LYS A 526 6.92 -5.09 -22.25
C LYS A 526 7.46 -3.87 -21.52
N ALA A 527 7.05 -3.59 -20.28
CA ALA A 527 7.70 -2.51 -19.50
C ALA A 527 9.22 -2.65 -19.55
N GLY A 528 9.87 -1.73 -20.26
CA GLY A 528 11.30 -1.78 -20.51
C GLY A 528 12.12 -1.25 -19.34
N LYS A 529 13.45 -1.43 -19.43
CA LYS A 529 14.42 -0.89 -18.45
C LYS A 529 14.28 0.62 -18.22
N TRP A 530 13.71 1.36 -19.16
CA TRP A 530 13.46 2.80 -19.03
C TRP A 530 12.38 3.09 -17.98
N VAL A 531 11.30 2.29 -17.90
CA VAL A 531 10.25 2.42 -16.87
C VAL A 531 10.82 2.15 -15.49
N ASP A 532 11.69 1.13 -15.37
CA ASP A 532 12.42 0.83 -14.13
C ASP A 532 13.28 2.00 -13.67
N GLN A 533 14.00 2.62 -14.61
CA GLN A 533 14.83 3.77 -14.31
C GLN A 533 13.99 4.99 -13.88
N LEU A 534 12.83 5.21 -14.50
CA LEU A 534 11.91 6.26 -14.08
C LEU A 534 11.38 6.02 -12.67
N ILE A 535 10.92 4.81 -12.34
CA ILE A 535 10.42 4.48 -10.98
C ILE A 535 11.55 4.68 -9.96
N LYS A 536 12.77 4.23 -10.28
CA LYS A 536 13.94 4.38 -9.41
C LYS A 536 14.31 5.85 -9.17
N ASN A 537 14.24 6.70 -10.19
CA ASN A 537 14.53 8.12 -10.08
C ASN A 537 13.43 8.86 -9.29
N TYR A 538 12.16 8.55 -9.60
CA TYR A 538 10.98 9.07 -8.90
C TYR A 538 11.08 8.83 -7.38
N LYS A 539 11.45 7.62 -6.95
CA LYS A 539 11.58 7.28 -5.52
C LYS A 539 12.70 8.02 -4.77
N ARG A 540 13.52 8.81 -5.47
CA ARG A 540 14.69 9.52 -4.91
C ARG A 540 14.53 11.03 -4.86
N TRP A 541 13.37 11.56 -5.24
CA TRP A 541 13.12 12.99 -5.29
C TRP A 541 13.26 13.67 -3.93
N ASN A 542 14.08 14.71 -3.82
CA ASN A 542 14.12 15.55 -2.62
C ASN A 542 13.91 17.04 -2.96
N THR A 543 14.08 17.41 -4.23
CA THR A 543 14.04 18.79 -4.71
C THR A 543 13.15 18.91 -5.94
N LEU A 544 12.74 20.15 -6.28
CA LEU A 544 11.99 20.40 -7.52
C LEU A 544 12.84 20.07 -8.76
N ALA A 545 14.17 20.24 -8.69
CA ALA A 545 15.08 19.88 -9.77
C ALA A 545 15.04 18.38 -10.10
N ASP A 546 14.95 17.52 -9.09
CA ASP A 546 14.81 16.07 -9.29
C ASP A 546 13.51 15.71 -10.02
N ILE A 547 12.44 16.49 -9.76
CA ILE A 547 11.13 16.33 -10.39
C ILE A 547 11.20 16.78 -11.85
N ILE A 548 11.79 17.94 -12.12
CA ILE A 548 11.93 18.48 -13.49
C ILE A 548 12.77 17.54 -14.36
N ASP A 549 13.95 17.11 -13.89
CA ASP A 549 14.81 16.16 -14.61
C ASP A 549 14.09 14.85 -14.92
N TRP A 550 13.24 14.37 -14.00
CA TRP A 550 12.43 13.19 -14.22
C TRP A 550 11.33 13.41 -15.26
N LEU A 551 10.64 14.56 -15.23
CA LEU A 551 9.61 14.91 -16.20
C LEU A 551 10.22 15.06 -17.60
N GLU A 552 11.39 15.71 -17.74
CA GLU A 552 12.08 15.83 -19.02
C GLU A 552 12.40 14.46 -19.64
N LYS A 553 12.88 13.52 -18.81
CA LYS A 553 13.13 12.12 -19.22
C LYS A 553 11.86 11.37 -19.60
N LEU A 554 10.73 11.72 -18.98
CA LEU A 554 9.44 11.15 -19.29
C LEU A 554 8.87 11.71 -20.60
N GLY A 555 8.99 13.01 -20.86
CA GLY A 555 8.47 13.70 -22.05
C GLY A 555 9.32 13.55 -23.31
N GLY A 556 10.65 13.44 -23.19
CA GLY A 556 11.58 13.27 -24.32
C GLY A 556 12.07 11.82 -24.46
N GLY A 557 11.39 11.00 -25.27
CA GLY A 557 11.57 9.54 -25.29
C GLY A 557 12.97 8.97 -25.56
N GLY A 558 13.31 7.87 -24.85
CA GLY A 558 14.32 6.87 -25.21
C GLY A 558 15.78 7.12 -24.74
N PRO A 559 16.60 6.08 -24.53
CA PRO A 559 17.84 6.11 -23.74
C PRO A 559 18.98 6.91 -24.41
N PRO A 560 20.06 7.29 -23.69
CA PRO A 560 21.31 7.58 -24.39
C PRO A 560 21.68 6.37 -25.24
N ALA A 561 21.91 6.58 -26.53
CA ALA A 561 22.48 5.55 -27.39
C ALA A 561 23.83 5.12 -26.79
N GLY A 562 23.91 3.86 -26.35
CA GLY A 562 25.11 3.27 -25.74
C GLY A 562 24.83 1.91 -25.14
#